data_AF-A0A2G4JE51-F1
#
_entry.id   AF-A0A2G4JE51-F1
#
_cell.length_a   1.000
_cell.length_b   1.000
_cell.length_c   1.000
_cell.angle_alpha   90.00
_cell.angle_beta   90.00
_cell.angle_gamma   90.00
#
_symmetry.space_group_name_H-M   'P 1'
#
loop_
_entity.id
_entity.type
_entity.pdbx_description
1 polymer ?
#
loop_
_entity_poly.entity_id
_entity_poly.type
_entity_poly.pdbx_seq_one_letter_code
_entity_poly.pdbx_strand_id
1 'polypeptide(L)'
;MTYTEPNSELYERERIVLECIRNNPNVHHNALMKKIVPENMAKATFEKTRNSLLDKKIIEIMKKGNMLFYILTKNYALQFQQHVERITNNSFHTIKNHIKKLEIDYMHKDVNEKIIIANTLLKNILLVDNGFTLLDSFKNPKKILYRDEHLEIQQLIHRSFSIIQNDKDFETILPTILSYLGSIMPKNYPELD
;
A
#
# COMPACT_ATOMS: atom_id res chain seq x y z
N MET A 1 10.55 4.22 -3.07
CA MET A 1 9.49 3.57 -3.89
C MET A 1 8.59 4.67 -4.43
N THR A 2 8.65 4.91 -5.73
CA THR A 2 7.77 5.84 -6.44
C THR A 2 6.38 5.19 -6.54
N TYR A 3 5.39 5.79 -5.89
CA TYR A 3 3.99 5.47 -6.17
C TYR A 3 3.70 5.98 -7.59
N THR A 4 3.84 5.10 -8.57
CA THR A 4 3.32 5.35 -9.91
C THR A 4 1.81 5.25 -9.79
N GLU A 5 1.09 6.27 -10.25
CA GLU A 5 -0.36 6.21 -10.33
C GLU A 5 -0.78 4.95 -11.08
N PRO A 6 -1.94 4.37 -10.72
CA PRO A 6 -2.46 3.22 -11.43
C PRO A 6 -2.70 3.54 -12.91
N ASN A 7 -1.84 3.02 -13.80
CA ASN A 7 -2.10 3.08 -15.23
C ASN A 7 -3.12 1.97 -15.59
N SER A 8 -4.24 2.35 -16.20
CA SER A 8 -5.29 1.41 -16.66
C SER A 8 -4.72 0.25 -17.48
N GLU A 9 -3.68 0.50 -18.28
CA GLU A 9 -2.98 -0.52 -19.04
C GLU A 9 -2.32 -1.61 -18.18
N LEU A 10 -1.82 -1.27 -16.98
CA LEU A 10 -1.17 -2.22 -16.10
C LEU A 10 -2.18 -3.24 -15.57
N TYR A 11 -3.33 -2.76 -15.10
CA TYR A 11 -4.38 -3.62 -14.56
C TYR A 11 -5.07 -4.43 -15.65
N GLU A 12 -5.22 -3.86 -16.84
CA GLU A 12 -5.70 -4.61 -17.99
C GLU A 12 -4.77 -5.78 -18.32
N ARG A 13 -3.45 -5.55 -18.35
CA ARG A 13 -2.46 -6.62 -18.59
C ARG A 13 -2.51 -7.69 -17.51
N GLU A 14 -2.59 -7.31 -16.23
CA GLU A 14 -2.73 -8.28 -15.13
C GLU A 14 -4.01 -9.11 -15.28
N ARG A 15 -5.15 -8.47 -15.56
CA ARG A 15 -6.43 -9.14 -15.78
C ARG A 15 -6.35 -10.14 -16.93
N ILE A 16 -5.80 -9.76 -18.07
CA ILE A 16 -5.65 -10.63 -19.25
C ILE A 16 -4.81 -11.86 -18.90
N VAL A 17 -3.66 -11.69 -18.24
CA VAL A 17 -2.80 -12.81 -17.86
C VAL A 17 -3.52 -13.75 -16.88
N LEU A 18 -4.20 -13.21 -15.87
CA LEU A 18 -4.94 -14.00 -14.88
C LEU A 18 -6.11 -14.77 -15.51
N GLU A 19 -6.84 -14.14 -16.42
CA GLU A 19 -7.94 -14.77 -17.14
C GLU A 19 -7.45 -15.91 -18.04
N CYS A 20 -6.35 -15.70 -18.75
CA CYS A 20 -5.75 -16.74 -19.57
C CYS A 20 -5.28 -17.94 -18.73
N ILE A 21 -4.63 -17.69 -17.58
CA ILE A 21 -4.23 -18.75 -16.63
C ILE A 21 -5.46 -19.52 -16.12
N ARG A 22 -6.52 -18.81 -15.71
CA ARG A 22 -7.77 -19.40 -15.21
C ARG A 22 -8.43 -20.29 -16.25
N ASN A 23 -8.48 -19.84 -17.51
CA ASN A 23 -9.15 -20.55 -18.60
C ASN A 23 -8.29 -21.70 -19.17
N ASN A 24 -6.99 -21.77 -18.83
CA ASN A 24 -6.05 -22.73 -19.40
C ASN A 24 -5.16 -23.39 -18.29
N PRO A 25 -5.74 -24.06 -17.27
CA PRO A 25 -5.01 -24.49 -16.07
C PRO A 25 -3.92 -25.55 -16.33
N ASN A 26 -4.01 -26.27 -17.45
CA ASN A 26 -3.06 -27.33 -17.84
C ASN A 26 -2.10 -26.91 -18.95
N VAL A 27 -1.98 -25.60 -19.20
CA VAL A 27 -1.11 -25.07 -20.25
C VAL A 27 0.23 -24.63 -19.66
N HIS A 28 1.32 -25.19 -20.18
CA HIS A 28 2.66 -24.83 -19.73
C HIS A 28 3.07 -23.45 -20.24
N HIS A 29 4.05 -22.82 -19.60
CA HIS A 29 4.52 -21.45 -19.83
C HIS A 29 4.65 -21.06 -21.32
N ASN A 30 5.39 -21.83 -22.12
CA ASN A 30 5.60 -21.49 -23.55
C ASN A 30 4.29 -21.50 -24.36
N ALA A 31 3.36 -22.40 -24.06
CA ALA A 31 2.08 -22.46 -24.74
C ALA A 31 1.14 -21.34 -24.27
N LEU A 32 1.20 -20.97 -22.99
CA LEU A 32 0.47 -19.81 -22.44
C LEU A 32 0.96 -18.51 -23.08
N MET A 33 2.29 -18.36 -23.19
CA MET A 33 2.93 -17.21 -23.86
C MET A 33 2.50 -17.12 -25.33
N LYS A 34 2.43 -18.24 -26.06
CA LYS A 34 1.94 -18.28 -27.45
C LYS A 34 0.48 -17.85 -27.61
N LYS A 35 -0.35 -17.94 -26.56
CA LYS A 35 -1.73 -17.46 -26.58
C LYS A 35 -1.80 -15.95 -26.31
N ILE A 36 -1.07 -15.48 -25.30
CA ILE A 36 -1.19 -14.08 -24.82
C ILE A 36 -0.42 -13.10 -25.71
N VAL A 37 0.79 -13.48 -26.15
CA VAL A 37 1.71 -12.54 -26.79
C VAL A 37 1.22 -12.04 -28.15
N PRO A 38 0.70 -12.89 -29.06
CA PRO A 38 0.27 -12.43 -30.37
C PRO A 38 -0.90 -11.44 -30.33
N GLU A 39 -1.82 -11.60 -29.36
CA GLU A 39 -3.10 -10.88 -29.34
C GLU A 39 -3.12 -9.72 -28.34
N ASN A 40 -2.33 -9.76 -27.26
CA ASN A 40 -2.54 -8.85 -26.13
C ASN A 40 -1.32 -8.00 -25.73
N MET A 41 -0.09 -8.53 -25.84
CA MET A 41 1.09 -7.80 -25.35
C MET A 41 2.41 -8.37 -25.87
N ALA A 42 3.46 -7.55 -25.97
CA ALA A 42 4.80 -8.03 -26.28
C ALA A 42 5.33 -9.04 -25.23
N LYS A 43 6.21 -9.94 -25.66
CA LYS A 43 6.80 -10.99 -24.79
C LYS A 43 7.41 -10.44 -23.50
N ALA A 44 8.23 -9.40 -23.60
CA ALA A 44 8.87 -8.78 -22.43
C ALA A 44 7.85 -8.20 -21.45
N THR A 45 6.73 -7.67 -21.95
CA THR A 45 5.63 -7.16 -21.13
C THR A 45 4.92 -8.30 -20.39
N PHE A 46 4.59 -9.39 -21.09
CA PHE A 46 4.03 -10.58 -20.47
C PHE A 46 4.90 -11.11 -19.33
N GLU A 47 6.21 -11.24 -19.57
CA GLU A 47 7.15 -11.73 -18.56
C GLU A 47 7.22 -10.83 -17.33
N LYS A 48 7.23 -9.50 -17.52
CA LYS A 48 7.17 -8.51 -16.43
C LYS A 48 5.86 -8.61 -15.65
N THR A 49 4.71 -8.65 -16.34
CA THR A 49 3.40 -8.79 -15.71
C THR A 49 3.30 -10.10 -14.92
N ARG A 50 3.71 -11.21 -15.51
CA ARG A 50 3.78 -12.51 -14.83
C ARG A 50 4.65 -12.45 -13.58
N ASN A 51 5.85 -11.88 -13.66
CA ASN A 51 6.75 -11.76 -12.50
C ASN A 51 6.09 -10.92 -11.41
N SER A 52 5.44 -9.81 -11.76
CA SER A 52 4.70 -9.01 -10.78
C SER A 52 3.57 -9.79 -10.10
N LEU A 53 2.81 -10.61 -10.84
CA LEU A 53 1.77 -11.47 -10.27
C LEU A 53 2.35 -12.54 -9.32
N LEU A 54 3.55 -13.06 -9.61
CA LEU A 54 4.28 -13.98 -8.73
C LEU A 54 4.79 -13.27 -7.47
N ASP A 55 5.37 -12.09 -7.60
CA ASP A 55 5.88 -11.28 -6.49
C ASP A 55 4.73 -10.87 -5.54
N LYS A 56 3.57 -10.53 -6.11
CA LYS A 56 2.32 -10.26 -5.38
C LYS A 56 1.64 -11.51 -4.82
N LYS A 57 2.19 -12.71 -5.12
CA LYS A 57 1.64 -14.03 -4.75
C LYS A 57 0.21 -14.27 -5.22
N ILE A 58 -0.21 -13.61 -6.30
CA ILE A 58 -1.54 -13.80 -6.91
C ILE A 58 -1.58 -15.14 -7.66
N ILE A 59 -0.43 -15.52 -8.24
CA ILE A 59 -0.22 -16.82 -8.91
C ILE A 59 0.97 -17.54 -8.29
N GLU A 60 1.00 -18.86 -8.46
CA GLU A 60 2.07 -19.75 -8.04
C GLU A 60 2.61 -20.56 -9.23
N ILE A 61 3.85 -21.03 -9.11
CA ILE A 61 4.47 -21.91 -10.11
C ILE A 61 4.33 -23.37 -9.65
N MET A 62 3.73 -24.18 -10.49
CA MET A 62 3.75 -25.64 -10.38
C MET A 62 4.73 -26.21 -11.41
N LYS A 63 5.69 -27.02 -10.97
CA LYS A 63 6.64 -27.71 -11.85
C LYS A 63 6.19 -29.15 -12.10
N LYS A 64 6.20 -29.58 -13.36
CA LYS A 64 6.01 -30.98 -13.75
C LYS A 64 7.12 -31.35 -14.75
N GLY A 65 8.13 -32.08 -14.27
CA GLY A 65 9.39 -32.25 -15.00
C GLY A 65 10.05 -30.90 -15.30
N ASN A 66 10.45 -30.67 -16.55
CA ASN A 66 11.04 -29.41 -17.00
C ASN A 66 10.00 -28.33 -17.39
N MET A 67 8.71 -28.61 -17.25
CA MET A 67 7.64 -27.68 -17.62
C MET A 67 7.14 -26.88 -16.42
N LEU A 68 6.90 -25.58 -16.64
CA LEU A 68 6.32 -24.66 -15.67
C LEU A 68 4.85 -24.42 -16.00
N PHE A 69 4.00 -24.48 -14.98
CA PHE A 69 2.57 -24.14 -15.04
C PHE A 69 2.30 -23.04 -14.03
N TYR A 70 1.38 -22.14 -14.37
CA TYR A 70 0.93 -21.10 -13.45
C TYR A 70 -0.46 -21.44 -12.97
N ILE A 71 -0.68 -21.34 -11.66
CA ILE A 71 -1.98 -21.57 -11.04
C ILE A 71 -2.33 -20.38 -10.15
N LEU A 72 -3.63 -20.12 -9.97
CA LEU A 72 -4.09 -19.10 -9.03
C LEU A 72 -3.83 -19.55 -7.59
N THR A 73 -3.33 -18.64 -6.76
CA THR A 73 -3.11 -18.89 -5.34
C THR A 73 -4.44 -19.15 -4.64
N LYS A 74 -4.54 -20.28 -3.94
CA LYS A 74 -5.74 -20.61 -3.15
C LYS A 74 -5.89 -19.68 -1.95
N ASN A 75 -7.11 -19.27 -1.65
CA ASN A 75 -7.44 -18.40 -0.51
C ASN A 75 -6.65 -17.07 -0.51
N TYR A 76 -6.31 -16.53 -1.69
CA TYR A 76 -5.53 -15.30 -1.81
C TYR A 76 -6.09 -14.14 -0.99
N ALA A 77 -7.42 -13.94 -1.01
CA ALA A 77 -8.06 -12.89 -0.23
C ALA A 77 -7.78 -13.01 1.28
N LEU A 78 -7.82 -14.22 1.83
CA LEU A 78 -7.51 -14.47 3.24
C LEU A 78 -6.02 -14.20 3.52
N GLN A 79 -5.12 -14.68 2.66
CA GLN A 79 -3.68 -14.43 2.80
C GLN A 79 -3.35 -12.94 2.72
N PHE A 80 -4.04 -12.21 1.83
CA PHE A 80 -3.91 -10.77 1.69
C PHE A 80 -4.36 -10.06 2.97
N GLN A 81 -5.53 -10.40 3.53
CA GLN A 81 -6.01 -9.83 4.79
C GLN A 81 -5.00 -10.06 5.93
N GLN A 82 -4.51 -11.29 6.09
CA GLN A 82 -3.50 -11.62 7.10
C GLN A 82 -2.19 -10.84 6.90
N HIS A 83 -1.77 -10.65 5.65
CA HIS A 83 -0.60 -9.86 5.32
C HIS A 83 -0.81 -8.38 5.70
N VAL A 84 -1.94 -7.79 5.30
CA VAL A 84 -2.30 -6.39 5.62
C VAL A 84 -2.38 -6.20 7.13
N GLU A 85 -3.00 -7.12 7.86
CA GLU A 85 -3.09 -7.08 9.32
C GLU A 85 -1.71 -7.08 9.98
N ARG A 86 -0.82 -8.00 9.56
CA ARG A 86 0.54 -8.07 10.10
C ARG A 86 1.34 -6.80 9.82
N ILE A 87 1.33 -6.30 8.58
CA ILE A 87 2.12 -5.09 8.25
C ILE A 87 1.55 -3.85 8.94
N THR A 88 0.22 -3.73 9.04
CA THR A 88 -0.46 -2.58 9.67
C THR A 88 -0.14 -2.55 11.16
N ASN A 89 -0.26 -3.68 11.86
CA ASN A 89 0.10 -3.78 13.28
C ASN A 89 1.59 -3.47 13.53
N ASN A 90 2.49 -4.00 12.71
CA ASN A 90 3.92 -3.72 12.83
C ASN A 90 4.25 -2.24 12.62
N SER A 91 3.64 -1.62 11.59
CA SER A 91 3.78 -0.19 11.32
C SER A 91 3.20 0.65 12.45
N PHE A 92 2.03 0.29 12.98
CA PHE A 92 1.42 0.96 14.12
C PHE A 92 2.35 1.01 15.34
N HIS A 93 2.91 -0.14 15.73
CA HIS A 93 3.87 -0.19 16.84
C HIS A 93 5.16 0.59 16.55
N THR A 94 5.64 0.56 15.31
CA THR A 94 6.83 1.30 14.90
C THR A 94 6.60 2.81 15.00
N ILE A 95 5.44 3.30 14.55
CA ILE A 95 5.04 4.71 14.61
C ILE A 95 4.92 5.18 16.06
N LYS A 96 4.28 4.39 16.93
CA LYS A 96 4.19 4.70 18.38
C LYS A 96 5.57 4.93 18.99
N ASN A 97 6.52 4.05 18.67
CA ASN A 97 7.89 4.19 19.14
C ASN A 97 8.62 5.39 18.51
N HIS A 98 8.33 5.69 17.25
CA HIS A 98 8.93 6.82 16.56
C HIS A 98 8.49 8.17 17.16
N ILE A 99 7.20 8.35 17.45
CA ILE A 99 6.68 9.58 18.10
C ILE A 99 7.34 9.81 19.46
N LYS A 100 7.48 8.76 20.29
CA LYS A 100 8.14 8.87 21.60
C LYS A 100 9.58 9.37 21.49
N LYS A 101 10.31 8.94 20.45
CA LYS A 101 11.68 9.42 20.19
C LYS A 101 11.70 10.82 19.60
N LEU A 102 10.72 11.14 18.75
CA LEU A 102 10.59 12.44 18.11
C LEU A 102 10.53 13.56 19.15
N GLU A 103 9.80 13.38 20.25
CA GLU A 103 9.72 14.37 21.33
C GLU A 103 11.07 14.82 21.88
N ILE A 104 12.07 13.93 21.86
CA ILE A 104 13.42 14.20 22.34
C ILE A 104 14.30 14.74 21.21
N ASP A 105 14.29 14.05 20.06
CA ASP A 105 15.26 14.30 19.00
C ASP A 105 14.89 15.49 18.11
N TYR A 106 13.61 15.86 18.02
CA TYR A 106 13.09 16.85 17.07
C TYR A 106 13.65 18.25 17.30
N MET A 107 13.81 18.66 18.56
CA MET A 107 14.31 20.01 18.91
C MET A 107 15.74 20.27 18.42
N HIS A 108 16.52 19.23 18.16
CA HIS A 108 17.91 19.32 17.74
C HIS A 108 18.12 19.25 16.23
N LYS A 109 17.04 19.12 15.45
CA LYS A 109 17.07 19.03 13.99
C LYS A 109 16.99 20.39 13.33
N ASP A 110 17.46 20.51 12.10
CA ASP A 110 17.22 21.72 11.30
C ASP A 110 15.77 21.75 10.78
N VAL A 111 15.35 22.92 10.31
CA VAL A 111 13.97 23.17 9.86
C VAL A 111 13.54 22.24 8.73
N ASN A 112 14.41 21.96 7.75
CA ASN A 112 14.07 21.10 6.63
C ASN A 112 13.94 19.64 7.07
N GLU A 113 14.87 19.16 7.90
CA GLU A 113 14.78 17.82 8.50
C GLU A 113 13.49 17.65 9.31
N LYS A 114 13.14 18.63 10.14
CA LYS A 114 11.89 18.63 10.91
C LYS A 114 10.65 18.49 10.02
N ILE A 115 10.60 19.22 8.90
CA ILE A 115 9.49 19.15 7.93
C ILE A 115 9.42 17.76 7.30
N ILE A 116 10.54 17.20 6.84
CA ILE A 116 10.58 15.86 6.21
C ILE A 116 10.11 14.79 7.20
N ILE A 117 10.61 14.83 8.44
CA ILE A 117 10.25 13.86 9.48
C ILE A 117 8.77 13.96 9.79
N ALA A 118 8.25 15.16 10.03
CA ALA A 118 6.84 15.36 10.36
C ALA A 118 5.90 14.92 9.22
N ASN A 119 6.19 15.30 7.97
CA ASN A 119 5.39 14.88 6.81
C ASN A 119 5.43 13.37 6.61
N THR A 120 6.59 12.74 6.76
CA THR A 120 6.75 11.28 6.66
C THR A 120 5.97 10.58 7.77
N LEU A 121 6.06 11.07 8.99
CA LEU A 121 5.35 10.53 10.14
C LEU A 121 3.84 10.63 9.96
N LEU A 122 3.31 11.83 9.68
CA LEU A 122 1.88 12.05 9.49
C LEU A 122 1.32 11.21 8.33
N LYS A 123 2.03 11.14 7.21
CA LYS A 123 1.68 10.24 6.09
C LYS A 123 1.57 8.80 6.56
N ASN A 124 2.56 8.30 7.29
CA ASN A 124 2.57 6.92 7.75
C ASN A 124 1.47 6.65 8.78
N ILE A 125 1.14 7.61 9.65
CA ILE A 125 0.02 7.49 10.59
C ILE A 125 -1.30 7.30 9.82
N LEU A 126 -1.56 8.15 8.81
CA LEU A 126 -2.76 8.05 7.98
C LEU A 126 -2.81 6.73 7.19
N LEU A 127 -1.67 6.24 6.68
CA LEU A 127 -1.61 4.96 5.98
C LEU A 127 -1.91 3.77 6.90
N VAL A 128 -1.49 3.83 8.16
CA VAL A 128 -1.83 2.80 9.16
C VAL A 128 -3.32 2.83 9.48
N ASP A 129 -3.92 4.01 9.65
CA ASP A 129 -5.36 4.16 9.86
C ASP A 129 -6.17 3.54 8.72
N ASN A 130 -5.78 3.86 7.47
CA ASN A 130 -6.36 3.26 6.27
C ASN A 130 -6.23 1.73 6.25
N GLY A 131 -5.11 1.20 6.74
CA GLY A 131 -4.89 -0.25 6.88
C GLY A 131 -5.91 -0.90 7.81
N PHE A 132 -6.17 -0.30 8.98
CA PHE A 132 -7.18 -0.79 9.91
C PHE A 132 -8.60 -0.63 9.35
N THR A 133 -8.92 0.51 8.73
CA THR A 133 -10.23 0.72 8.08
C THR A 133 -10.47 -0.30 6.96
N LEU A 134 -9.44 -0.63 6.17
CA LEU A 134 -9.51 -1.67 5.15
C LEU A 134 -9.82 -3.03 5.78
N LEU A 135 -9.13 -3.39 6.88
CA LEU A 135 -9.34 -4.65 7.57
C LEU A 135 -10.74 -4.76 8.20
N ASP A 136 -11.22 -3.69 8.83
CA ASP A 136 -12.59 -3.59 9.34
C ASP A 136 -13.61 -3.85 8.22
N SER A 137 -13.43 -3.16 7.09
CA SER A 137 -14.31 -3.29 5.93
C SER A 137 -14.29 -4.71 5.34
N PHE A 138 -13.12 -5.33 5.24
CA PHE A 138 -12.95 -6.67 4.68
C PHE A 138 -13.45 -7.79 5.61
N LYS A 139 -13.24 -7.65 6.93
CA LYS A 139 -13.60 -8.68 7.91
C LYS A 139 -15.05 -8.57 8.35
N ASN A 140 -15.51 -7.35 8.65
CA ASN A 140 -16.90 -7.10 9.06
C ASN A 140 -17.28 -5.62 8.87
N PRO A 141 -17.95 -5.25 7.76
CA PRO A 141 -18.28 -3.85 7.47
C PRO A 141 -19.30 -3.24 8.44
N LYS A 142 -19.92 -4.04 9.33
CA LYS A 142 -20.88 -3.57 10.34
C LYS A 142 -20.26 -3.34 11.71
N LYS A 143 -18.96 -3.64 11.89
CA LYS A 143 -18.27 -3.51 13.17
C LYS A 143 -16.90 -2.87 12.98
N ILE A 144 -16.53 -2.01 13.91
CA ILE A 144 -15.18 -1.46 14.02
C ILE A 144 -14.41 -2.41 14.92
N LEU A 145 -13.58 -3.29 14.35
CA LEU A 145 -12.80 -4.28 15.08
C LEU A 145 -11.58 -3.63 15.74
N TYR A 146 -10.97 -2.65 15.07
CA TYR A 146 -9.76 -1.96 15.53
C TYR A 146 -10.07 -0.58 16.16
N ARG A 147 -11.16 -0.51 16.94
CA ARG A 147 -11.66 0.76 17.52
C ARG A 147 -10.60 1.45 18.38
N ASP A 148 -9.91 0.68 19.21
CA ASP A 148 -8.94 1.23 20.16
C ASP A 148 -7.70 1.75 19.41
N GLU A 149 -7.27 1.04 18.36
CA GLU A 149 -6.20 1.47 17.47
C GLU A 149 -6.56 2.75 16.73
N HIS A 150 -7.77 2.88 16.20
CA HIS A 150 -8.24 4.12 15.58
C HIS A 150 -8.23 5.30 16.56
N LEU A 151 -8.68 5.10 17.79
CA LEU A 151 -8.64 6.13 18.83
C LEU A 151 -7.21 6.51 19.18
N GLU A 152 -6.31 5.54 19.32
CA GLU A 152 -4.91 5.80 19.60
C GLU A 152 -4.23 6.53 18.42
N ILE A 153 -4.55 6.19 17.18
CA ILE A 153 -4.09 6.92 15.99
C ILE A 153 -4.49 8.39 16.04
N GLN A 154 -5.73 8.70 16.41
CA GLN A 154 -6.17 10.10 16.60
C GLN A 154 -5.31 10.82 17.65
N GLN A 155 -4.98 10.15 18.75
CA GLN A 155 -4.09 10.69 19.78
C GLN A 155 -2.66 10.89 19.26
N LEU A 156 -2.14 9.98 18.44
CA LEU A 156 -0.81 10.09 17.81
C LEU A 156 -0.74 11.25 16.81
N ILE A 157 -1.81 11.47 16.02
CA ILE A 157 -1.92 12.64 15.13
C ILE A 157 -1.89 13.92 15.96
N HIS A 158 -2.74 14.01 17.00
CA HIS A 158 -2.78 15.16 17.89
C HIS A 158 -1.40 15.42 18.51
N ARG A 159 -0.75 14.38 19.04
CA ARG A 159 0.58 14.48 19.64
C ARG A 159 1.62 14.98 18.65
N SER A 160 1.57 14.51 17.40
CA SER A 160 2.47 14.97 16.35
C SER A 160 2.31 16.47 16.09
N PHE A 161 1.07 16.97 16.03
CA PHE A 161 0.82 18.41 15.92
C PHE A 161 1.28 19.19 17.14
N SER A 162 1.07 18.67 18.35
CA SER A 162 1.56 19.33 19.57
C SER A 162 3.09 19.49 19.57
N ILE A 163 3.84 18.49 19.10
CA ILE A 163 5.30 18.58 18.98
C ILE A 163 5.70 19.70 18.01
N ILE A 164 5.05 19.76 16.84
CA ILE A 164 5.32 20.78 15.81
C ILE A 164 4.98 22.18 16.32
N GLN A 165 3.82 22.34 16.99
CA GLN A 165 3.34 23.64 17.48
C GLN A 165 4.21 24.21 18.60
N ASN A 166 4.87 23.35 19.38
CA ASN A 166 5.78 23.76 20.45
C ASN A 166 7.21 24.05 19.95
N ASP A 167 7.47 23.88 18.65
CA ASP A 167 8.78 24.18 18.07
C ASP A 167 9.00 25.69 17.92
N LYS A 168 10.23 26.16 18.14
CA LYS A 168 10.56 27.59 18.00
C LYS A 168 10.35 28.11 16.57
N ASP A 169 10.47 27.25 15.56
CA ASP A 169 10.36 27.61 14.15
C ASP A 169 8.97 27.26 13.58
N PHE A 170 7.96 27.06 14.45
CA PHE A 170 6.63 26.53 14.06
C PHE A 170 5.94 27.40 13.00
N GLU A 171 6.12 28.72 13.02
CA GLU A 171 5.49 29.64 12.06
C GLU A 171 5.88 29.33 10.60
N THR A 172 7.08 28.75 10.39
CA THR A 172 7.53 28.31 9.07
C THR A 172 7.25 26.83 8.82
N ILE A 173 7.45 25.99 9.84
CA ILE A 173 7.31 24.53 9.74
C ILE A 173 5.85 24.14 9.50
N LEU A 174 4.92 24.67 10.31
CA LEU A 174 3.53 24.24 10.33
C LEU A 174 2.81 24.50 8.99
N PRO A 175 2.88 25.71 8.38
CA PRO A 175 2.25 25.93 7.07
C PRO A 175 2.77 25.00 5.98
N THR A 176 4.07 24.68 6.01
CA THR A 176 4.69 23.78 5.02
C THR A 176 4.16 22.34 5.17
N ILE A 177 4.02 21.87 6.41
CA ILE A 177 3.42 20.56 6.70
C ILE A 177 1.95 20.53 6.28
N LEU A 178 1.19 21.57 6.63
CA LEU A 178 -0.23 21.66 6.26
C LEU A 178 -0.42 21.74 4.74
N SER A 179 0.46 22.42 4.01
CA SER A 179 0.46 22.43 2.55
C SER A 179 0.65 21.03 1.96
N TYR A 180 1.57 20.23 2.52
CA TYR A 180 1.74 18.84 2.10
C TYR A 180 0.51 18.00 2.43
N LEU A 181 -0.04 18.11 3.65
CA LEU A 181 -1.26 17.40 4.02
C LEU A 181 -2.42 17.74 3.09
N GLY A 182 -2.63 19.03 2.80
CA GLY A 182 -3.66 19.48 1.85
C GLY A 182 -3.52 18.84 0.47
N SER A 183 -2.30 18.51 0.03
CA SER A 183 -2.08 17.84 -1.26
C SER A 183 -2.52 16.37 -1.30
N ILE A 184 -2.57 15.70 -0.15
CA ILE A 184 -2.96 14.29 0.00
C ILE A 184 -4.36 14.10 0.57
N MET A 185 -5.04 15.17 0.98
CA MET A 185 -6.43 15.12 1.42
C MET A 185 -7.38 14.88 0.24
N PRO A 186 -8.61 14.38 0.50
CA PRO A 186 -9.62 14.25 -0.54
C PRO A 186 -9.79 15.54 -1.34
N LYS A 187 -9.79 15.40 -2.67
CA LYS A 187 -10.01 16.51 -3.60
C LYS A 187 -11.47 16.48 -4.05
N ASN A 188 -11.94 17.59 -4.59
CA ASN A 188 -13.21 17.56 -5.33
C ASN A 188 -13.01 16.66 -6.55
N TYR A 189 -13.88 15.66 -6.68
CA TYR A 189 -13.90 14.72 -7.80
C TYR A 189 -15.08 15.08 -8.70
N PRO A 190 -14.94 16.06 -9.61
CA PRO A 190 -16.03 16.48 -10.49
C PRO A 190 -16.53 15.37 -11.42
N GLU A 191 -15.83 14.23 -11.50
CA GLU A 191 -16.24 13.05 -12.27
C GLU A 191 -17.14 12.08 -11.47
N LEU A 192 -17.39 12.36 -10.19
CA LEU A 192 -18.28 11.58 -9.31
C LEU A 192 -19.61 12.29 -9.01
N ASP A 193 -19.78 13.53 -9.50
CA ASP A 193 -21.01 14.33 -9.44
C ASP A 193 -21.82 14.17 -10.74
#